data_AF-A0A920S0P5-F1
#
_entry.id   AF-A0A920S0P5-F1
#
_cell.length_a   1.000
_cell.length_b   1.000
_cell.length_c   1.000
_cell.angle_alpha   90.00
_cell.angle_beta   90.00
_cell.angle_gamma   90.00
#
_symmetry.space_group_name_H-M   'P 1'
#
loop_
_entity.id
_entity.type
_entity.pdbx_description
1 polymer ?
#
loop_
_entity_poly.entity_id
_entity_poly.type
_entity_poly.pdbx_seq_one_letter_code
_entity_poly.pdbx_strand_id
1 'polypeptide(L)'
;MFRRLFFVIMLAVASTATHASISKTNDSTILIIGDSLSAGLGVAYNQSWPSLLQDRLDKDGYKIKVIKAGISGDTTAGGKKRLPILLRQYRPEIVVIELGGNDGLRGTSIASIESNLRSMIEVTLDRDAKAILIGMQLPPNYGKAYTKSFQNLFSELANEYSIVFGR
;
A
#
# COMPACT_ATOMS: atom_id res chain seq x y z
N MET A 1 -2.09 24.81 15.75
CA MET A 1 -1.30 24.93 14.51
C MET A 1 -1.28 23.59 13.74
N PHE A 2 -2.46 23.00 13.49
CA PHE A 2 -2.66 21.70 12.83
C PHE A 2 -3.89 21.78 11.92
N ARG A 3 -3.86 22.66 10.92
CA ARG A 3 -4.95 22.85 9.94
C ARG A 3 -4.39 23.09 8.54
N ARG A 4 -3.35 22.35 8.14
CA ARG A 4 -2.79 22.44 6.77
C ARG A 4 -2.17 21.12 6.33
N LEU A 5 -2.97 20.04 6.30
CA LEU A 5 -2.64 18.83 5.52
C LEU A 5 -3.91 18.05 5.11
N PHE A 6 -4.94 18.77 4.66
CA PHE A 6 -6.23 18.17 4.25
C PHE A 6 -6.72 18.67 2.88
N PHE A 7 -5.91 19.41 2.12
CA PHE A 7 -6.39 20.22 0.99
C PHE A 7 -5.66 20.02 -0.34
N VAL A 8 -5.07 18.85 -0.59
CA VAL A 8 -4.43 18.55 -1.90
C VAL A 8 -5.27 17.63 -2.80
N ILE A 9 -6.47 17.20 -2.39
CA ILE A 9 -7.38 16.41 -3.25
C ILE A 9 -8.65 17.22 -3.58
N MET A 10 -8.48 18.48 -4.01
CA MET A 10 -9.63 19.32 -4.40
C MET A 10 -9.22 20.50 -5.29
N LEU A 11 -8.52 20.24 -6.41
CA LEU A 11 -8.65 21.04 -7.64
C LEU A 11 -7.84 20.42 -8.79
N ALA A 12 -8.46 19.56 -9.58
CA ALA A 12 -8.16 19.43 -11.00
C ALA A 12 -9.34 18.73 -11.69
N VAL A 13 -9.77 19.33 -12.80
CA VAL A 13 -10.73 18.82 -13.79
C VAL A 13 -12.22 19.08 -13.50
N ALA A 14 -12.58 20.34 -13.68
CA ALA A 14 -13.81 20.67 -14.38
C ALA A 14 -13.54 20.57 -15.89
N SER A 15 -13.93 19.45 -16.51
CA SER A 15 -14.37 19.29 -17.91
C SER A 15 -14.40 17.80 -18.24
N THR A 16 -15.57 17.31 -18.66
CA THR A 16 -15.94 15.90 -18.93
C THR A 16 -16.15 15.05 -17.67
N ALA A 17 -17.30 15.26 -17.04
CA ALA A 17 -17.79 14.46 -15.93
C ALA A 17 -18.26 13.08 -16.44
N THR A 18 -17.36 12.10 -16.42
CA THR A 18 -17.72 10.73 -16.04
C THR A 18 -17.29 10.56 -14.60
N HIS A 19 -18.15 11.03 -13.68
CA HIS A 19 -18.06 10.59 -12.29
C HIS A 19 -18.33 9.09 -12.29
N ALA A 20 -17.28 8.28 -12.22
CA ALA A 20 -17.40 6.94 -11.70
C ALA A 20 -17.84 7.09 -10.23
N SER A 21 -19.15 7.18 -10.04
CA SER A 21 -19.78 7.08 -8.74
C SER A 21 -19.34 5.72 -8.20
N ILE A 22 -18.53 5.72 -7.15
CA ILE A 22 -18.32 4.51 -6.36
C ILE A 22 -19.71 4.19 -5.82
N SER A 23 -20.39 3.27 -6.49
CA SER A 23 -21.74 2.90 -6.12
C SER A 23 -21.71 2.40 -4.68
N LYS A 24 -22.55 2.98 -3.83
CA LYS A 24 -22.71 2.61 -2.41
C LYS A 24 -23.30 1.20 -2.22
N THR A 25 -23.32 0.39 -3.28
CA THR A 25 -24.10 -0.84 -3.41
C THR A 25 -23.29 -2.06 -3.85
N ASN A 26 -22.01 -1.92 -4.21
CA ASN A 26 -21.15 -3.06 -4.49
C ASN A 26 -20.22 -3.30 -3.31
N ASP A 27 -20.17 -4.54 -2.82
CA ASP A 27 -19.26 -4.96 -1.77
C ASP A 27 -17.83 -4.94 -2.33
N SER A 28 -17.09 -3.86 -2.09
CA SER A 28 -15.69 -3.73 -2.52
C SER A 28 -14.76 -4.24 -1.43
N THR A 29 -13.59 -4.71 -1.81
CA THR A 29 -12.54 -5.23 -0.94
C THR A 29 -11.22 -4.49 -1.16
N ILE A 30 -10.64 -4.00 -0.07
CA ILE A 30 -9.27 -3.48 0.00
C ILE A 30 -8.40 -4.55 0.65
N LEU A 31 -7.36 -5.00 -0.04
CA LEU A 31 -6.34 -5.88 0.53
C LEU A 31 -5.13 -5.06 0.97
N ILE A 32 -4.72 -5.20 2.23
CA ILE A 32 -3.49 -4.61 2.74
C ILE A 32 -2.48 -5.73 2.94
N ILE A 33 -1.48 -5.79 2.04
CA ILE A 33 -0.33 -6.68 2.18
C ILE A 33 0.83 -5.87 2.73
N GLY A 34 1.24 -6.17 3.96
CA GLY A 34 2.26 -5.38 4.63
C GLY A 34 3.06 -6.14 5.67
N ASP A 35 3.80 -5.38 6.49
CA ASP A 35 4.61 -5.94 7.57
C ASP A 35 4.00 -5.69 8.96
N SER A 36 4.86 -5.58 9.99
CA SER A 36 4.53 -5.17 11.35
C SER A 36 3.69 -3.89 11.45
N LEU A 37 3.92 -2.90 10.58
CA LEU A 37 3.19 -1.63 10.63
C LEU A 37 1.70 -1.88 10.36
N SER A 38 1.39 -2.67 9.34
CA SER A 38 0.02 -3.09 9.02
C SER A 38 -0.51 -4.23 9.90
N ALA A 39 0.37 -5.06 10.48
CA ALA A 39 -0.02 -6.08 11.45
C ALA A 39 -0.46 -5.49 12.81
N GLY A 40 -0.08 -4.24 13.10
CA GLY A 40 -0.36 -3.57 14.37
C GLY A 40 0.59 -3.98 15.50
N LEU A 41 1.88 -4.15 15.21
CA LEU A 41 2.87 -4.46 16.23
C LEU A 41 2.90 -3.37 17.32
N GLY A 42 2.73 -3.78 18.57
CA GLY A 42 2.74 -2.88 19.74
C GLY A 42 1.40 -2.23 20.09
N VAL A 43 0.31 -2.58 19.39
CA VAL A 43 -1.05 -2.12 19.72
C VAL A 43 -2.03 -3.29 19.78
N ALA A 44 -3.23 -3.05 20.34
CA ALA A 44 -4.30 -4.05 20.27
C ALA A 44 -4.72 -4.27 18.80
N TYR A 45 -5.22 -5.48 18.49
CA TYR A 45 -5.60 -5.83 17.12
C TYR A 45 -6.64 -4.87 16.49
N ASN A 46 -7.58 -4.37 17.28
CA ASN A 46 -8.57 -3.37 16.85
C ASN A 46 -8.00 -1.95 16.70
N GLN A 47 -6.75 -1.71 17.11
CA GLN A 47 -6.07 -0.41 17.02
C GLN A 47 -5.03 -0.34 15.90
N SER A 48 -4.80 -1.44 15.16
CA SER A 48 -3.99 -1.39 13.94
C SER A 48 -4.61 -0.43 12.92
N TRP A 49 -3.79 0.29 12.14
CA TRP A 49 -4.32 1.25 11.17
C TRP A 49 -5.29 0.63 10.14
N PRO A 50 -5.15 -0.64 9.71
CA PRO A 50 -6.16 -1.27 8.85
C PRO A 50 -7.51 -1.48 9.56
N SER A 51 -7.50 -1.74 10.87
CA SER A 51 -8.74 -1.81 11.67
C SER A 51 -9.39 -0.43 11.75
N LEU A 52 -8.61 0.61 12.04
CA LEU A 52 -9.11 1.99 12.10
C LEU A 52 -9.63 2.48 10.74
N LEU A 53 -9.04 2.01 9.64
CA LEU A 53 -9.55 2.24 8.29
C LEU A 53 -10.93 1.59 8.09
N GLN A 54 -11.10 0.31 8.47
CA GLN A 54 -12.40 -0.36 8.42
C GLN A 54 -13.45 0.41 9.22
N ASP A 55 -13.15 0.72 10.48
CA ASP A 55 -14.06 1.45 11.38
C ASP A 55 -14.49 2.79 10.77
N ARG A 56 -13.56 3.48 10.12
CA ARG A 56 -13.85 4.76 9.46
C ARG A 56 -14.74 4.58 8.24
N LEU A 57 -14.47 3.58 7.40
CA LEU A 57 -15.29 3.28 6.23
C LEU A 57 -16.72 2.91 6.62
N ASP A 58 -16.87 2.09 7.66
CA ASP A 58 -18.18 1.70 8.19
C ASP A 58 -18.94 2.92 8.73
N LYS A 59 -18.26 3.77 9.51
CA LYS A 59 -18.85 5.00 10.05
C LYS A 59 -19.30 5.97 8.97
N ASP A 60 -18.55 6.07 7.87
CA ASP A 60 -18.88 6.93 6.74
C ASP A 60 -19.91 6.27 5.79
N GLY A 61 -20.34 5.03 6.10
CA GLY A 61 -21.39 4.30 5.40
C GLY A 61 -20.94 3.66 4.07
N TYR A 62 -19.64 3.39 3.92
CA TYR A 62 -19.11 2.66 2.77
C TYR A 62 -19.20 1.14 3.01
N LYS A 63 -19.71 0.41 2.01
CA LYS A 63 -19.72 -1.07 2.02
C LYS A 63 -18.40 -1.61 1.48
N ILE A 64 -17.31 -1.33 2.20
CA ILE A 64 -15.96 -1.72 1.80
C ILE A 64 -15.35 -2.59 2.90
N LYS A 65 -14.88 -3.77 2.54
CA LYS A 65 -14.18 -4.69 3.43
C LYS A 65 -12.67 -4.51 3.34
N VAL A 66 -12.01 -4.36 4.48
CA VAL A 66 -10.56 -4.28 4.60
C VAL A 66 -10.00 -5.63 5.03
N ILE A 67 -9.23 -6.26 4.15
CA ILE A 67 -8.50 -7.50 4.42
C ILE A 67 -7.11 -7.15 4.94
N LYS A 68 -6.87 -7.50 6.19
CA LYS A 68 -5.59 -7.28 6.88
C LYS A 68 -4.69 -8.48 6.66
N ALA A 69 -3.69 -8.34 5.80
CA ALA A 69 -2.73 -9.40 5.47
C ALA A 69 -1.27 -9.00 5.81
N GLY A 70 -1.12 -8.11 6.79
CA GLY A 70 0.16 -7.73 7.37
C GLY A 70 0.78 -8.84 8.22
N ILE A 71 2.08 -9.07 8.07
CA ILE A 71 2.83 -10.06 8.87
C ILE A 71 4.08 -9.40 9.44
N SER A 72 4.22 -9.37 10.76
CA SER A 72 5.40 -8.79 11.41
C SER A 72 6.71 -9.42 10.91
N GLY A 73 7.64 -8.57 10.47
CA GLY A 73 8.95 -8.98 9.96
C GLY A 73 8.97 -9.47 8.51
N ASP A 74 7.84 -9.38 7.79
CA ASP A 74 7.76 -9.81 6.40
C ASP A 74 8.56 -8.89 5.46
N THR A 75 9.09 -9.48 4.39
CA THR A 75 9.89 -8.78 3.38
C THR A 75 9.15 -8.72 2.05
N THR A 76 9.66 -7.96 1.09
CA THR A 76 9.12 -7.93 -0.28
C THR A 76 9.09 -9.33 -0.92
N ALA A 77 10.08 -10.19 -0.62
CA ALA A 77 10.11 -11.56 -1.10
C ALA A 77 8.97 -12.41 -0.52
N GLY A 78 8.68 -12.25 0.78
CA GLY A 78 7.56 -12.93 1.45
C GLY A 78 6.21 -12.45 0.93
N GLY A 79 6.04 -11.13 0.79
CA GLY A 79 4.87 -10.52 0.16
C GLY A 79 4.61 -11.05 -1.24
N LYS A 80 5.63 -11.05 -2.10
CA LYS A 80 5.55 -11.58 -3.48
C LYS A 80 5.06 -13.02 -3.51
N LYS A 81 5.52 -13.88 -2.59
CA LYS A 81 5.10 -15.28 -2.51
C LYS A 81 3.63 -15.44 -2.12
N ARG A 82 3.13 -14.58 -1.22
CA ARG A 82 1.76 -14.68 -0.66
C ARG A 82 0.71 -14.01 -1.53
N LEU A 83 1.06 -12.91 -2.20
CA LEU A 83 0.11 -12.05 -2.91
C LEU A 83 -0.77 -12.81 -3.93
N PRO A 84 -0.25 -13.69 -4.80
CA PRO A 84 -1.11 -14.39 -5.78
C PRO A 84 -2.22 -15.23 -5.15
N ILE A 85 -1.98 -15.80 -3.96
CA ILE A 85 -2.98 -16.58 -3.22
C ILE A 85 -4.06 -15.63 -2.66
N LEU A 86 -3.63 -14.52 -2.04
CA LEU A 86 -4.53 -13.50 -1.48
C LEU A 86 -5.42 -12.88 -2.57
N LEU A 87 -4.86 -12.56 -3.75
CA LEU A 87 -5.62 -12.02 -4.88
C LEU A 87 -6.70 -12.99 -5.37
N ARG A 88 -6.38 -14.29 -5.44
CA ARG A 88 -7.39 -15.30 -5.85
C ARG A 88 -8.49 -15.46 -4.80
N GLN A 89 -8.12 -15.43 -3.52
CA GLN A 89 -9.03 -15.65 -2.41
C GLN A 89 -9.99 -14.48 -2.20
N TYR A 90 -9.48 -13.25 -2.25
CA TYR A 90 -10.24 -12.06 -1.84
C TYR A 90 -10.73 -11.21 -3.01
N ARG A 91 -10.15 -11.37 -4.21
CA ARG A 91 -10.50 -10.60 -5.42
C ARG A 91 -10.66 -9.10 -5.15
N PRO A 92 -9.65 -8.44 -4.55
CA PRO A 92 -9.77 -7.05 -4.15
C PRO A 92 -9.76 -6.09 -5.35
N GLU A 93 -10.50 -4.99 -5.27
CA GLU A 93 -10.42 -3.88 -6.22
C GLU A 93 -9.23 -2.95 -5.95
N ILE A 94 -8.72 -2.96 -4.71
CA ILE A 94 -7.55 -2.17 -4.29
C ILE A 94 -6.59 -3.05 -3.50
N VAL A 95 -5.31 -3.00 -3.84
CA VAL A 95 -4.22 -3.62 -3.08
C VAL A 95 -3.29 -2.53 -2.60
N VAL A 96 -3.12 -2.43 -1.29
CA VAL A 96 -2.12 -1.58 -0.64
C VAL A 96 -0.89 -2.43 -0.35
N ILE A 97 0.23 -2.07 -0.96
CA ILE A 97 1.54 -2.73 -0.79
C ILE A 97 2.37 -1.87 0.17
N GLU A 98 2.60 -2.39 1.37
CA GLU A 98 3.35 -1.75 2.45
C GLU A 98 4.49 -2.69 2.88
N LEU A 99 5.49 -2.85 2.01
CA LEU A 99 6.63 -3.75 2.24
C LEU A 99 7.92 -3.14 1.74
N GLY A 100 9.04 -3.56 2.34
CA GLY A 100 10.39 -3.11 2.00
C GLY A 100 11.20 -2.68 3.21
N GLY A 101 10.54 -2.32 4.32
CA GLY A 101 11.18 -1.84 5.53
C GLY A 101 12.14 -2.88 6.12
N ASN A 102 11.66 -4.11 6.26
CA ASN A 102 12.49 -5.23 6.72
C ASN A 102 13.63 -5.57 5.75
N ASP A 103 13.42 -5.48 4.44
CA ASP A 103 14.47 -5.70 3.44
C ASP A 103 15.58 -4.66 3.60
N GLY A 104 15.20 -3.39 3.72
CA GLY A 104 16.11 -2.27 3.88
C GLY A 104 16.88 -2.31 5.20
N LEU A 105 16.21 -2.64 6.31
CA LEU A 105 16.84 -2.84 7.61
C LEU A 105 17.81 -4.03 7.63
N ARG A 106 17.62 -5.01 6.75
CA ARG A 106 18.53 -6.17 6.59
C ARG A 106 19.64 -5.92 5.57
N GLY A 107 19.69 -4.74 4.93
CA GLY A 107 20.69 -4.43 3.91
C GLY A 107 20.51 -5.23 2.61
N THR A 108 19.29 -5.67 2.30
CA THR A 108 18.98 -6.39 1.05
C THR A 108 19.29 -5.50 -0.15
N SER A 109 19.84 -6.05 -1.24
CA SER A 109 20.16 -5.24 -2.43
C SER A 109 18.92 -4.53 -2.99
N ILE A 110 19.06 -3.26 -3.38
CA ILE A 110 17.96 -2.46 -3.95
C ILE A 110 17.31 -3.17 -5.15
N ALA A 111 18.11 -3.77 -6.04
CA ALA A 111 17.60 -4.50 -7.21
C ALA A 111 16.68 -5.68 -6.84
N SER A 112 16.96 -6.39 -5.74
CA SER A 112 16.07 -7.46 -5.27
C SER A 112 14.76 -6.91 -4.71
N ILE A 113 14.80 -5.80 -3.99
CA ILE A 113 13.61 -5.14 -3.43
C ILE A 113 12.74 -4.65 -4.59
N GLU A 114 13.35 -3.98 -5.56
CA GLU A 114 12.71 -3.51 -6.78
C GLU A 114 12.03 -4.64 -7.54
N SER A 115 12.78 -5.70 -7.88
CA SER A 115 12.24 -6.83 -8.63
C SER A 115 11.03 -7.45 -7.93
N ASN A 116 11.06 -7.55 -6.60
CA ASN A 116 9.94 -8.10 -5.85
C ASN A 116 8.71 -7.17 -5.87
N LEU A 117 8.89 -5.87 -5.60
CA LEU A 117 7.80 -4.90 -5.62
C LEU A 117 7.19 -4.78 -7.02
N ARG A 118 8.03 -4.77 -8.04
CA ARG A 118 7.63 -4.80 -9.45
C ARG A 118 6.69 -5.96 -9.75
N SER A 119 7.11 -7.19 -9.44
CA SER A 119 6.26 -8.37 -9.63
C SER A 119 4.95 -8.31 -8.85
N MET A 120 4.95 -7.71 -7.66
CA MET A 120 3.74 -7.53 -6.86
C MET A 120 2.77 -6.52 -7.48
N ILE A 121 3.29 -5.43 -8.05
CA ILE A 121 2.50 -4.43 -8.78
C ILE A 121 1.90 -5.07 -10.03
N GLU A 122 2.72 -5.74 -10.85
CA GLU A 122 2.29 -6.40 -12.09
C GLU A 122 1.16 -7.40 -11.83
N VAL A 123 1.34 -8.34 -10.88
CA VAL A 123 0.31 -9.36 -10.62
C VAL A 123 -0.98 -8.77 -10.01
N THR A 124 -0.90 -7.58 -9.40
CA THR A 124 -2.06 -6.82 -8.93
C THR A 124 -2.82 -6.23 -10.11
N LEU A 125 -2.11 -5.55 -11.01
CA LEU A 125 -2.68 -4.92 -12.19
C LEU A 125 -3.25 -5.94 -13.19
N ASP A 126 -2.59 -7.09 -13.34
CA ASP A 126 -3.06 -8.22 -14.17
C ASP A 126 -4.41 -8.81 -13.69
N ARG A 127 -4.87 -8.43 -12.50
CA ARG A 127 -6.16 -8.83 -11.92
C ARG A 127 -7.17 -7.69 -11.91
N ASP A 128 -6.91 -6.64 -12.70
CA ASP A 128 -7.73 -5.43 -12.80
C ASP A 128 -7.91 -4.71 -11.44
N ALA A 129 -7.02 -4.98 -10.48
CA ALA A 129 -7.01 -4.33 -9.18
C ALA A 129 -6.12 -3.09 -9.22
N LYS A 130 -6.53 -2.02 -8.53
CA LYS A 130 -5.69 -0.83 -8.36
C LYS A 130 -4.59 -1.12 -7.34
N ALA A 131 -3.36 -0.80 -7.69
CA ALA A 131 -2.25 -0.84 -6.74
C ALA A 131 -2.06 0.52 -6.05
N ILE A 132 -1.79 0.50 -4.75
CA ILE A 132 -1.27 1.62 -3.97
C ILE A 132 0.06 1.17 -3.37
N LEU A 133 1.14 1.89 -3.67
CA LEU A 133 2.46 1.62 -3.11
C LEU A 133 2.76 2.61 -1.98
N ILE A 134 3.08 2.09 -0.79
CA ILE A 134 3.49 2.89 0.36
C ILE A 134 5.02 2.95 0.40
N GLY A 135 5.55 4.17 0.33
CA GLY A 135 6.98 4.43 0.43
C GLY A 135 7.51 4.24 1.84
N MET A 136 8.77 3.82 1.95
CA MET A 136 9.44 3.63 3.23
C MET A 136 10.75 4.39 3.27
N GLN A 137 11.18 4.74 4.48
CA GLN A 137 12.46 5.43 4.71
C GLN A 137 13.28 4.64 5.72
N LEU A 138 14.59 4.59 5.47
CA LEU A 138 15.54 3.98 6.38
C LEU A 138 16.23 5.03 7.25
N PRO A 139 16.65 4.66 8.48
CA PRO A 139 17.47 5.53 9.30
C PRO A 139 18.83 5.83 8.63
N PRO A 140 19.48 6.96 8.96
CA PRO A 140 20.65 7.45 8.23
C PRO A 140 21.92 6.58 8.40
N ASN A 141 21.96 5.67 9.37
CA ASN A 141 23.12 4.82 9.68
C ASN A 141 23.38 3.70 8.66
N TYR A 142 22.54 3.54 7.63
CA TYR A 142 22.72 2.54 6.56
C TYR A 142 23.49 3.09 5.34
N GLY A 143 24.02 4.31 5.42
CA GLY A 143 24.80 4.94 4.36
C GLY A 143 23.93 5.70 3.36
N LYS A 144 24.34 6.95 3.07
CA LYS A 144 23.54 7.91 2.28
C LYS A 144 23.18 7.42 0.88
N ALA A 145 24.07 6.69 0.23
CA ALA A 145 23.81 6.15 -1.11
C ALA A 145 22.69 5.10 -1.07
N TYR A 146 22.78 4.14 -0.16
CA TYR A 146 21.79 3.08 -0.01
C TYR A 146 20.42 3.63 0.42
N THR A 147 20.37 4.50 1.44
CA THR A 147 19.11 5.08 1.92
C THR A 147 18.43 5.93 0.85
N LYS A 148 19.18 6.69 0.06
CA LYS A 148 18.63 7.47 -1.07
C LYS A 148 18.07 6.57 -2.16
N SER A 149 18.81 5.55 -2.59
CA SER A 149 18.31 4.59 -3.59
C SER A 149 17.07 3.85 -3.10
N PHE A 150 17.05 3.45 -1.82
CA PHE A 150 15.90 2.80 -1.20
C PHE A 150 14.66 3.71 -1.20
N GLN A 151 14.79 4.98 -0.82
CA GLN A 151 13.65 5.91 -0.80
C GLN A 151 13.13 6.21 -2.20
N ASN A 152 14.04 6.44 -3.16
CA ASN A 152 13.70 6.77 -4.54
C ASN A 152 12.95 5.63 -5.24
N LEU A 153 13.35 4.39 -4.98
CA LEU A 153 12.78 3.17 -5.57
C LEU A 153 11.25 3.17 -5.57
N PHE A 154 10.63 3.50 -4.44
CA PHE A 154 9.16 3.47 -4.32
C PHE A 154 8.49 4.51 -5.23
N SER A 155 9.02 5.73 -5.27
CA SER A 155 8.48 6.78 -6.12
C SER A 155 8.71 6.50 -7.60
N GLU A 156 9.85 5.90 -7.95
CA GLU A 156 10.19 5.51 -9.33
C GLU A 156 9.24 4.42 -9.84
N LEU A 157 9.04 3.35 -9.06
CA LEU A 157 8.08 2.29 -9.40
C LEU A 157 6.64 2.81 -9.50
N ALA A 158 6.22 3.68 -8.57
CA ALA A 158 4.86 4.21 -8.60
C ALA A 158 4.62 5.05 -9.86
N ASN A 159 5.60 5.86 -10.27
CA ASN A 159 5.54 6.64 -11.50
C ASN A 159 5.57 5.73 -12.75
N GLU A 160 6.43 4.73 -12.75
CA GLU A 160 6.57 3.79 -13.87
C GLU A 160 5.26 3.09 -14.21
N TYR A 161 4.55 2.58 -13.19
CA TYR A 161 3.25 1.91 -13.39
C TYR A 161 2.06 2.87 -13.33
N SER A 162 2.28 4.17 -13.15
CA SER A 162 1.22 5.19 -12.99
C SER A 162 0.21 4.84 -11.89
N ILE A 163 0.71 4.33 -10.75
CA ILE A 163 -0.10 3.92 -9.60
C ILE A 163 -0.06 4.96 -8.48
N VAL A 164 -0.97 4.85 -7.51
CA VAL A 164 -1.02 5.78 -6.38
C VAL A 164 0.18 5.53 -5.46
N PHE A 165 0.88 6.61 -5.11
CA PHE A 165 2.01 6.60 -4.19
C PHE A 165 1.64 7.25 -2.85
N GLY A 166 1.78 6.51 -1.75
CA GLY A 166 1.70 7.02 -0.38
C GLY A 166 3.10 7.32 0.17
N ARG A 167 3.29 8.47 0.83
CA ARG A 167 4.56 8.86 1.47
C ARG A 167 4.50 8.75 2.98
#